data_AF-A0A6J0VFG3-F1
#
_entry.id   AF-A0A6J0VFG3-F1
#
_cell.length_a   1.000
_cell.length_b   1.000
_cell.length_c   1.000
_cell.angle_alpha   90.00
_cell.angle_beta   90.00
_cell.angle_gamma   90.00
#
_symmetry.space_group_name_H-M   'P 1'
#
loop_
_entity.id
_entity.type
_entity.pdbx_description
1 polymer ?
#
loop_
_entity_poly.entity_id
_entity_poly.type
_entity_poly.pdbx_seq_one_letter_code
_entity_poly.pdbx_strand_id
1 'polypeptide(L)'
;MTLRAAESSDGTDRAGPQWEAGGAAVEPSEAGRLDVAMRELRRAGWYWGNMTVAEAKEKLQDTSEGTFLVRDSSHSEYLLTISVKTSAGPTNLRIEFQDGKFRLDSIICVRSRLRQFDSVVHLIEYYVLMCKDRRTVSEMPSNGTVHLYLNKPLYHSTPSLQHHCRITINRYTNEIQALPLPMRLKEFLKEYQYQV
;
A
#
# COMPACT_ATOMS: atom_id res chain seq x y z
N MET A 1 50.27 -23.28 -68.02
CA MET A 1 49.72 -23.61 -66.69
C MET A 1 48.31 -24.12 -66.90
N THR A 2 48.08 -25.38 -66.55
CA THR A 2 46.82 -26.12 -66.61
C THR A 2 45.90 -25.71 -65.45
N LEU A 3 44.61 -25.51 -65.71
CA LEU A 3 43.58 -25.58 -64.67
C LEU A 3 42.48 -26.55 -65.10
N ARG A 4 42.18 -27.42 -64.14
CA ARG A 4 41.33 -28.61 -64.15
C ARG A 4 39.89 -28.23 -63.75
N ALA A 5 39.01 -29.17 -64.07
CA ALA A 5 37.56 -29.22 -63.99
C ALA A 5 36.92 -29.29 -62.58
N ALA A 6 35.57 -29.24 -62.64
CA ALA A 6 34.54 -29.88 -61.80
C ALA A 6 33.90 -28.98 -60.71
N GLU A 7 32.62 -28.60 -60.86
CA GLU A 7 31.38 -29.21 -60.27
C GLU A 7 31.21 -28.80 -58.78
N SER A 8 30.05 -28.54 -58.14
CA SER A 8 28.62 -28.84 -58.33
C SER A 8 27.80 -28.08 -57.25
N SER A 9 26.47 -28.07 -57.43
CA SER A 9 25.36 -28.06 -56.45
C SER A 9 25.03 -26.83 -55.59
N ASP A 10 23.90 -26.22 -55.94
CA ASP A 10 22.60 -26.26 -55.22
C ASP A 10 22.58 -26.25 -53.67
N GLY A 11 21.82 -25.31 -53.11
CA GLY A 11 21.76 -25.05 -51.67
C GLY A 11 20.51 -24.26 -51.24
N THR A 12 19.37 -24.94 -51.24
CA THR A 12 18.25 -24.87 -50.26
C THR A 12 18.06 -23.62 -49.38
N ASP A 13 16.96 -22.91 -49.61
CA ASP A 13 16.32 -22.00 -48.65
C ASP A 13 15.71 -22.78 -47.46
N ARG A 14 16.28 -22.59 -46.26
CA ARG A 14 15.69 -23.04 -44.99
C ARG A 14 15.11 -21.84 -44.23
N ALA A 15 13.79 -21.72 -44.24
CA ALA A 15 13.06 -20.91 -43.27
C ALA A 15 13.18 -21.55 -41.89
N GLY A 16 13.91 -20.89 -40.97
CA GLY A 16 13.97 -21.26 -39.56
C GLY A 16 12.76 -20.71 -38.78
N PRO A 17 12.30 -21.37 -37.70
CA PRO A 17 11.21 -20.86 -36.88
C PRO A 17 11.68 -19.67 -36.05
N GLN A 18 11.00 -18.53 -36.22
CA GLN A 18 11.17 -17.34 -35.40
C GLN A 18 10.54 -17.59 -34.03
N TRP A 19 11.38 -17.64 -33.01
CA TRP A 19 10.97 -17.74 -31.62
C TRP A 19 10.42 -16.37 -31.18
N GLU A 20 9.10 -16.22 -31.05
CA GLU A 20 8.53 -15.11 -30.30
C GLU A 20 8.52 -15.47 -28.82
N ALA A 21 9.68 -15.28 -28.17
CA ALA A 21 9.78 -15.21 -26.72
C ALA A 21 9.41 -13.78 -26.28
N GLY A 22 8.12 -13.49 -26.26
CA GLY A 22 7.55 -12.22 -25.81
C GLY A 22 6.50 -12.47 -24.74
N GLY A 23 6.89 -13.10 -23.63
CA GLY A 23 6.04 -13.19 -22.44
C GLY A 23 5.87 -11.80 -21.84
N ALA A 24 4.93 -11.01 -22.37
CA ALA A 24 4.48 -9.79 -21.72
C ALA A 24 3.97 -10.19 -20.33
N ALA A 25 4.62 -9.69 -19.29
CA ALA A 25 4.12 -9.81 -17.93
C ALA A 25 2.68 -9.29 -17.96
N VAL A 26 1.71 -10.17 -17.74
CA VAL A 26 0.30 -9.78 -17.70
C VAL A 26 0.15 -8.89 -16.47
N GLU A 27 0.06 -7.58 -16.72
CA GLU A 27 -0.23 -6.61 -15.67
C GLU A 27 -1.47 -7.06 -14.91
N PRO A 28 -1.43 -7.13 -13.57
CA PRO A 28 -2.57 -7.59 -12.80
C PRO A 28 -3.78 -6.70 -13.10
N SER A 29 -4.93 -7.32 -13.34
CA SER A 29 -6.18 -6.57 -13.50
C SER A 29 -6.45 -5.68 -12.28
N GLU A 30 -7.23 -4.62 -12.47
CA GLU A 30 -7.58 -3.70 -11.38
C GLU A 30 -8.18 -4.45 -10.18
N ALA A 31 -9.03 -5.46 -10.44
CA ALA A 31 -9.57 -6.34 -9.42
C ALA A 31 -8.49 -7.17 -8.71
N GLY A 32 -7.47 -7.64 -9.43
CA GLY A 32 -6.32 -8.35 -8.85
C GLY A 32 -5.48 -7.46 -7.94
N ARG A 33 -5.23 -6.20 -8.35
CA ARG A 33 -4.52 -5.22 -7.51
C ARG A 33 -5.31 -4.90 -6.24
N LEU A 34 -6.64 -4.74 -6.37
CA LEU A 34 -7.52 -4.53 -5.22
C LEU A 34 -7.48 -5.71 -4.25
N ASP A 35 -7.53 -6.96 -4.74
CA ASP A 35 -7.47 -8.14 -3.85
C ASP A 35 -6.16 -8.21 -3.05
N VAL A 36 -5.03 -7.95 -3.71
CA VAL A 36 -3.72 -7.89 -3.04
C VAL A 36 -3.71 -6.82 -1.96
N ALA A 37 -4.13 -5.60 -2.29
CA ALA A 37 -4.18 -4.50 -1.33
C ALA A 37 -5.12 -4.78 -0.15
N MET A 38 -6.28 -5.40 -0.40
CA MET A 38 -7.22 -5.78 0.67
C MET A 38 -6.68 -6.91 1.56
N ARG A 39 -5.89 -7.84 1.00
CA ARG A 39 -5.22 -8.89 1.76
C ARG A 39 -4.15 -8.31 2.69
N GLU A 40 -3.38 -7.33 2.21
CA GLU A 40 -2.43 -6.59 3.04
C GLU A 40 -3.13 -5.81 4.15
N LEU A 41 -4.21 -5.09 3.81
CA LEU A 41 -5.00 -4.32 4.77
C LEU A 41 -5.58 -5.20 5.89
N ARG A 42 -6.08 -6.40 5.56
CA ARG A 42 -6.56 -7.38 6.55
C ARG A 42 -5.44 -7.86 7.49
N ARG A 43 -4.19 -7.94 7.02
CA ARG A 43 -3.03 -8.33 7.85
C ARG A 43 -2.56 -7.22 8.80
N ALA A 44 -3.02 -5.99 8.61
CA ALA A 44 -2.63 -4.84 9.41
C ALA A 44 -3.28 -4.85 10.81
N GLY A 45 -4.43 -5.53 10.98
CA GLY A 45 -5.12 -5.68 12.28
C GLY A 45 -5.88 -4.44 12.78
N TRP A 46 -5.84 -3.34 12.02
CA TRP A 46 -6.57 -2.10 12.28
C TRP A 46 -7.59 -1.75 11.19
N TYR A 47 -7.87 -2.73 10.32
CA TYR A 47 -9.03 -2.72 9.44
C TYR A 47 -10.22 -3.38 10.12
N TRP A 48 -11.33 -2.67 10.22
CA TRP A 48 -12.50 -3.07 10.98
C TRP A 48 -13.67 -3.56 10.11
N GLY A 49 -13.48 -3.66 8.79
CA GLY A 49 -14.53 -4.12 7.88
C GLY A 49 -15.77 -3.23 7.91
N ASN A 50 -16.94 -3.85 7.88
CA ASN A 50 -18.25 -3.20 7.85
C ASN A 50 -18.63 -2.59 9.22
N MET A 51 -17.89 -1.55 9.61
CA MET A 51 -18.17 -0.73 10.78
C MET A 51 -18.89 0.55 10.36
N THR A 52 -19.89 0.93 11.13
CA THR A 52 -20.64 2.17 10.92
C THR A 52 -19.86 3.41 11.36
N VAL A 53 -20.26 4.58 10.85
CA VAL A 53 -19.70 5.87 11.29
C VAL A 53 -19.91 6.09 12.79
N ALA A 54 -21.04 5.65 13.34
CA ALA A 54 -21.38 5.84 14.75
C ALA A 54 -20.47 5.01 15.66
N GLU A 55 -20.28 3.73 15.36
CA GLU A 55 -19.36 2.85 16.10
C GLU A 55 -17.92 3.35 16.04
N ALA A 56 -17.48 3.84 14.86
CA ALA A 56 -16.15 4.42 14.71
C ALA A 56 -15.97 5.67 15.59
N LYS A 57 -16.98 6.55 15.64
CA LYS A 57 -16.98 7.74 16.50
C LYS A 57 -16.89 7.35 17.98
N GLU A 58 -17.72 6.42 18.42
CA GLU A 58 -17.74 5.93 19.80
C GLU A 58 -16.36 5.40 20.22
N LYS A 59 -15.76 4.52 19.39
CA LYS A 59 -14.45 3.93 19.67
C LYS A 59 -13.31 4.95 19.70
N LEU A 60 -13.42 6.04 18.95
CA LEU A 60 -12.37 7.06 18.85
C LEU A 60 -12.55 8.22 19.82
N GLN A 61 -13.75 8.43 20.36
CA GLN A 61 -14.11 9.62 21.14
C GLN A 61 -13.14 9.87 22.29
N ASP A 62 -12.80 8.82 23.05
CA ASP A 62 -11.95 8.89 24.24
C ASP A 62 -10.49 8.44 23.99
N THR A 63 -10.09 8.38 22.72
CA THR A 63 -8.71 8.07 22.34
C THR A 63 -7.86 9.33 22.20
N SER A 64 -6.54 9.17 22.19
CA SER A 64 -5.63 10.30 21.95
C SER A 64 -5.71 10.78 20.50
N GLU A 65 -5.44 12.06 20.27
CA GLU A 65 -5.34 12.63 18.93
C GLU A 65 -4.38 11.82 18.02
N GLY A 66 -4.77 11.67 16.76
CA GLY A 66 -4.07 10.87 15.75
C GLY A 66 -4.28 9.36 15.86
N THR A 67 -5.13 8.89 16.78
CA THR A 67 -5.61 7.50 16.77
C THR A 67 -6.55 7.31 15.58
N PHE A 68 -6.32 6.28 14.77
CA PHE A 68 -7.12 6.04 13.56
C PHE A 68 -7.51 4.57 13.38
N LEU A 69 -8.51 4.33 12.56
CA LEU A 69 -8.87 3.01 12.05
C LEU A 69 -9.32 3.10 10.60
N VAL A 70 -9.28 1.98 9.87
CA VAL A 70 -9.85 1.89 8.52
C VAL A 70 -11.05 0.96 8.54
N ARG A 71 -12.10 1.34 7.82
CA ARG A 71 -13.35 0.59 7.71
C ARG A 71 -13.91 0.73 6.30
N ASP A 72 -14.91 -0.07 6.00
CA ASP A 72 -15.68 0.06 4.77
C ASP A 72 -16.40 1.40 4.75
N SER A 73 -16.44 2.02 3.57
CA SER A 73 -17.18 3.25 3.37
C SER A 73 -18.68 2.96 3.34
N SER A 74 -19.47 3.81 3.99
CA SER A 74 -20.94 3.79 3.87
C SER A 74 -21.44 4.56 2.65
N HIS A 75 -20.54 5.21 1.90
CA HIS A 75 -20.84 5.96 0.68
C HIS A 75 -20.55 5.08 -0.55
N SER A 76 -21.49 5.00 -1.49
CA SER A 76 -21.43 4.10 -2.65
C SER A 76 -20.24 4.32 -3.59
N GLU A 77 -19.72 5.55 -3.64
CA GLU A 77 -18.60 5.92 -4.53
C GLU A 77 -17.22 5.58 -3.98
N TYR A 78 -17.12 5.13 -2.73
CA TYR A 78 -15.84 4.87 -2.07
C TYR A 78 -15.84 3.48 -1.47
N LEU A 79 -14.71 2.79 -1.51
CA LEU A 79 -14.57 1.46 -0.93
C LEU A 79 -14.26 1.53 0.57
N LEU A 80 -13.38 2.46 0.95
CA LEU A 80 -12.80 2.51 2.29
C LEU A 80 -12.86 3.93 2.86
N THR A 81 -12.84 4.01 4.18
CA THR A 81 -12.80 5.26 4.95
C THR A 81 -11.84 5.11 6.12
N ILE A 82 -11.02 6.13 6.34
CA ILE A 82 -10.23 6.32 7.55
C ILE A 82 -11.10 7.09 8.54
N SER A 83 -11.31 6.54 9.72
CA SER A 83 -11.85 7.29 10.86
C SER A 83 -10.69 7.65 11.78
N VAL A 84 -10.55 8.93 12.14
CA VAL A 84 -9.41 9.43 12.93
C VAL A 84 -9.86 10.41 14.00
N LYS A 85 -9.28 10.32 15.19
CA LYS A 85 -9.45 11.29 16.28
C LYS A 85 -8.60 12.53 16.01
N THR A 86 -9.26 13.68 15.87
CA THR A 86 -8.62 15.01 15.80
C THR A 86 -8.88 15.80 17.08
N SER A 87 -8.22 16.95 17.24
CA SER A 87 -8.51 17.91 18.30
C SER A 87 -9.99 18.34 18.37
N ALA A 88 -10.69 18.40 17.23
CA ALA A 88 -12.12 18.72 17.16
C ALA A 88 -13.04 17.49 17.37
N GLY A 89 -12.48 16.30 17.54
CA GLY A 89 -13.21 15.04 17.68
C GLY A 89 -12.98 14.06 16.51
N PRO A 90 -13.66 12.90 16.52
CA PRO A 90 -13.53 11.92 15.45
C PRO A 90 -14.08 12.43 14.11
N THR A 91 -13.28 12.33 13.05
CA THR A 91 -13.65 12.68 11.68
C THR A 91 -13.44 11.51 10.73
N ASN A 92 -13.90 11.64 9.48
CA ASN A 92 -13.81 10.61 8.45
C ASN A 92 -13.15 11.16 7.18
N LEU A 93 -12.27 10.36 6.58
CA LEU A 93 -11.57 10.65 5.34
C LEU A 93 -11.80 9.49 4.39
N ARG A 94 -12.33 9.77 3.22
CA ARG A 94 -12.62 8.72 2.24
C ARG A 94 -11.36 8.39 1.44
N ILE A 95 -11.24 7.13 1.06
CA ILE A 95 -10.17 6.63 0.20
C ILE A 95 -10.78 6.30 -1.15
N GLU A 96 -10.29 6.97 -2.19
CA GLU A 96 -10.64 6.71 -3.59
C GLU A 96 -9.77 5.58 -4.12
N PHE A 97 -10.35 4.72 -4.95
CA PHE A 97 -9.65 3.71 -5.72
C PHE A 97 -10.00 3.89 -7.19
N GLN A 98 -9.01 4.24 -8.01
CA GLN A 98 -9.18 4.49 -9.43
C GLN A 98 -7.88 4.16 -10.17
N ASP A 99 -7.99 3.57 -11.36
CA ASP A 99 -6.85 3.16 -12.19
C ASP A 99 -5.88 2.21 -11.44
N GLY A 100 -6.44 1.39 -10.54
CA GLY A 100 -5.67 0.48 -9.69
C GLY A 100 -4.86 1.14 -8.57
N LYS A 101 -5.13 2.41 -8.24
CA LYS A 101 -4.41 3.16 -7.19
C LYS A 101 -5.34 3.74 -6.14
N PHE A 102 -4.87 3.75 -4.89
CA PHE A 102 -5.51 4.39 -3.75
C PHE A 102 -5.02 5.82 -3.55
N ARG A 103 -5.91 6.73 -3.19
CA ARG A 103 -5.59 8.11 -2.76
C ARG A 103 -6.63 8.61 -1.76
N LEU A 104 -6.26 9.64 -0.99
CA LEU A 104 -7.24 10.34 -0.15
C LEU A 104 -8.13 11.23 -1.02
N ASP A 105 -9.40 11.32 -0.62
CA ASP A 105 -10.35 12.25 -1.22
C ASP A 105 -9.82 13.69 -1.15
N SER A 106 -9.84 14.34 -2.31
CA SER A 106 -9.27 15.66 -2.55
C SER A 106 -9.98 16.81 -1.83
N ILE A 107 -11.16 16.57 -1.28
CA ILE A 107 -11.96 17.60 -0.60
C ILE A 107 -11.33 18.03 0.73
N ILE A 108 -10.54 17.17 1.39
CA ILE A 108 -10.00 17.44 2.74
C ILE A 108 -8.48 17.70 2.73
N CYS A 109 -7.78 17.29 1.67
CA CYS A 109 -6.34 17.49 1.52
C CYS A 109 -6.07 18.52 0.42
N VAL A 110 -5.38 19.61 0.76
CA VAL A 110 -4.93 20.64 -0.20
C VAL A 110 -4.32 19.96 -1.43
N ARG A 111 -4.94 20.16 -2.61
CA ARG A 111 -4.77 19.41 -3.88
C ARG A 111 -3.34 19.28 -4.43
N SER A 112 -2.34 19.87 -3.80
CA SER A 112 -0.96 19.94 -4.32
C SER A 112 -0.10 18.69 -4.00
N ARG A 113 -0.52 17.78 -3.10
CA ARG A 113 0.33 16.65 -2.65
C ARG A 113 -0.37 15.29 -2.51
N LEU A 114 -1.53 15.08 -3.15
CA LEU A 114 -2.21 13.78 -3.10
C LEU A 114 -1.40 12.73 -3.87
N ARG A 115 -0.67 11.89 -3.13
CA ARG A 115 0.02 10.74 -3.69
C ARG A 115 -0.94 9.61 -3.93
N GLN A 116 -0.62 8.82 -4.94
CA GLN A 116 -1.31 7.59 -5.31
C GLN A 116 -0.48 6.40 -4.84
N PHE A 117 -1.14 5.34 -4.39
CA PHE A 117 -0.50 4.18 -3.80
C PHE A 117 -1.11 2.88 -4.32
N ASP A 118 -0.32 1.83 -4.48
CA ASP A 118 -0.82 0.49 -4.80
C ASP A 118 -1.50 -0.21 -3.61
N SER A 119 -1.24 0.28 -2.40
CA SER A 119 -1.71 -0.31 -1.15
C SER A 119 -2.24 0.75 -0.20
N VAL A 120 -3.37 0.45 0.45
CA VAL A 120 -3.95 1.28 1.50
C VAL A 120 -3.01 1.34 2.72
N VAL A 121 -2.32 0.24 3.02
CA VAL A 121 -1.36 0.20 4.14
C VAL A 121 -0.18 1.13 3.86
N HIS A 122 0.31 1.14 2.62
CA HIS A 122 1.35 2.07 2.19
C HIS A 122 0.87 3.52 2.25
N LEU A 123 -0.36 3.80 1.80
CA LEU A 123 -0.98 5.12 1.93
C LEU A 123 -0.96 5.60 3.38
N ILE A 124 -1.44 4.76 4.31
CA ILE A 124 -1.49 5.08 5.74
C ILE A 124 -0.08 5.30 6.31
N GLU A 125 0.85 4.38 6.04
CA GLU A 125 2.23 4.49 6.50
C GLU A 125 2.87 5.80 6.05
N TYR A 126 2.69 6.17 4.77
CA TYR A 126 3.20 7.43 4.24
C TYR A 126 2.69 8.62 5.05
N TYR A 127 1.38 8.73 5.29
CA TYR A 127 0.82 9.85 6.06
C TYR A 127 1.25 9.81 7.54
N VAL A 128 1.38 8.64 8.16
CA VAL A 128 1.91 8.50 9.53
C VAL A 128 3.37 8.98 9.61
N LEU A 129 4.22 8.61 8.65
CA LEU A 129 5.60 9.05 8.59
C LEU A 129 5.72 10.55 8.29
N MET A 130 4.88 11.07 7.38
CA MET A 130 4.81 12.51 7.10
C MET A 130 4.45 13.34 8.33
N CYS A 131 3.55 12.84 9.20
CA CYS A 131 3.19 13.51 10.45
C CYS A 131 4.29 13.46 11.52
N LYS A 132 5.25 12.54 11.41
CA LYS A 132 6.40 12.42 12.34
C LYS A 132 7.58 13.30 11.93
N ASP A 133 7.69 13.66 10.65
CA ASP A 133 8.73 14.59 10.21
C ASP A 133 8.41 16.01 10.67
N ARG A 134 9.26 16.58 11.53
CA ARG A 134 9.06 17.95 12.05
C ARG A 134 9.22 19.02 10.98
N ARG A 135 9.89 18.72 9.85
CA ARG A 135 10.12 19.69 8.76
C ARG A 135 8.86 19.97 7.94
N THR A 136 7.98 18.98 7.76
CA THR A 136 6.73 19.10 7.00
C THR A 136 5.62 19.80 7.78
N VAL A 137 5.67 19.78 9.11
CA VAL A 137 4.70 20.44 10.00
C VAL A 137 4.82 21.97 9.94
N SER A 138 6.04 22.50 9.70
CA SER A 138 6.30 23.94 9.61
C SER A 138 5.82 24.60 8.30
N GLU A 139 5.57 23.82 7.24
CA GLU A 139 5.08 24.32 5.94
C GLU A 139 3.54 24.24 5.79
N MET A 140 2.82 23.75 6.80
CA MET A 140 1.38 23.50 6.69
C MET A 140 0.57 24.78 6.99
N PRO A 141 -0.37 25.21 6.13
CA PRO A 141 -1.10 26.47 6.32
C PRO A 141 -1.93 26.49 7.61
N SER A 142 -1.82 27.55 8.41
CA SER A 142 -2.50 27.80 9.69
C SER A 142 -4.02 28.12 9.56
N ASN A 143 -4.65 27.74 8.46
CA ASN A 143 -5.90 28.35 7.99
C ASN A 143 -7.11 27.44 8.30
N GLY A 144 -7.42 27.19 9.57
CA GLY A 144 -8.71 26.62 10.01
C GLY A 144 -9.13 25.27 9.40
N THR A 145 -8.23 24.60 8.67
CA THR A 145 -8.49 23.32 8.00
C THR A 145 -8.11 22.21 8.97
N VAL A 146 -9.01 21.26 9.19
CA VAL A 146 -8.74 20.08 10.03
C VAL A 146 -7.49 19.38 9.49
N HIS A 147 -6.39 19.47 10.23
CA HIS A 147 -5.13 18.89 9.83
C HIS A 147 -5.22 17.37 9.89
N LEU A 148 -4.89 16.70 8.77
CA LEU A 148 -4.71 15.26 8.79
C LEU A 148 -3.50 14.91 9.64
N TYR A 149 -3.76 14.36 10.83
CA TYR A 149 -2.74 13.84 11.72
C TYR A 149 -3.01 12.36 11.99
N LEU A 150 -2.16 11.48 11.45
CA LEU A 150 -2.19 10.04 11.72
C LEU A 150 -0.97 9.68 12.56
N ASN A 151 -1.20 8.98 13.67
CA ASN A 151 -0.13 8.62 14.59
C ASN A 151 -0.12 7.12 14.89
N LYS A 152 -1.21 6.59 15.44
CA LYS A 152 -1.30 5.20 15.87
C LYS A 152 -2.60 4.54 15.42
N PRO A 153 -2.55 3.28 14.98
CA PRO A 153 -3.75 2.54 14.66
C PRO A 153 -4.51 2.11 15.92
N LEU A 154 -5.83 2.02 15.81
CA LEU A 154 -6.72 1.36 16.74
C LEU A 154 -6.98 -0.06 16.23
N TYR A 155 -6.34 -1.05 16.86
CA TYR A 155 -6.51 -2.45 16.52
C TYR A 155 -7.87 -2.99 16.99
N HIS A 156 -8.49 -3.86 16.19
CA HIS A 156 -9.76 -4.51 16.57
C HIS A 156 -9.58 -5.66 17.56
N SER A 157 -8.36 -6.18 17.65
CA SER A 157 -7.91 -7.18 18.63
C SER A 157 -6.42 -7.02 18.86
N THR A 158 -5.92 -7.44 20.01
CA THR A 158 -4.48 -7.43 20.31
C THR A 158 -3.71 -8.21 19.23
N PRO A 159 -2.78 -7.57 18.48
CA PRO A 159 -1.97 -8.27 17.50
C PRO A 159 -1.11 -9.36 18.15
N SER A 160 -0.75 -10.38 17.37
CA SER A 160 0.17 -11.41 17.87
C SER A 160 1.53 -10.81 18.19
N LEU A 161 2.25 -11.42 19.14
CA LEU A 161 3.64 -11.02 19.44
C LEU A 161 4.52 -11.10 18.18
N GLN A 162 4.31 -12.11 17.32
CA GLN A 162 5.01 -12.23 16.05
C GLN A 162 4.78 -11.02 15.13
N HIS A 163 3.54 -10.52 15.04
CA HIS A 163 3.24 -9.32 14.29
C HIS A 163 3.92 -8.09 14.90
N HIS A 164 3.89 -7.92 16.22
CA HIS A 164 4.62 -6.83 16.89
C HIS A 164 6.12 -6.87 16.62
N CYS A 165 6.74 -8.06 16.66
CA CYS A 165 8.15 -8.23 16.28
C CYS A 165 8.38 -7.85 14.81
N ARG A 166 7.49 -8.26 13.89
CA ARG A 166 7.57 -7.89 12.46
C ARG A 166 7.55 -6.38 12.26
N ILE A 167 6.57 -5.69 12.85
CA ILE A 167 6.47 -4.23 12.78
C ILE A 167 7.73 -3.57 13.35
N THR A 168 8.26 -4.09 14.45
CA THR A 168 9.48 -3.57 15.07
C THR A 168 10.68 -3.73 14.13
N ILE A 169 10.86 -4.91 13.52
CA ILE A 169 11.96 -5.17 12.56
C ILE A 169 11.85 -4.23 11.35
N ASN A 170 10.66 -4.09 10.78
CA ASN A 170 10.41 -3.24 9.59
C ASN A 170 10.76 -1.75 9.83
N ARG A 171 10.71 -1.28 11.09
CA ARG A 171 11.14 0.09 11.43
C ARG A 171 12.66 0.30 11.33
N TYR A 172 13.44 -0.76 11.45
CA TYR A 172 14.90 -0.68 11.44
C TYR A 172 15.52 -1.10 10.11
N THR A 173 14.87 -1.98 9.34
CA THR A 173 15.41 -2.42 8.06
C THR A 173 14.34 -2.95 7.11
N ASN A 174 14.53 -2.68 5.81
CA ASN A 174 13.80 -3.32 4.72
C ASN A 174 14.62 -4.46 4.09
N GLU A 175 15.88 -4.66 4.51
CA GLU A 175 16.80 -5.67 3.99
C GLU A 175 16.59 -7.04 4.66
N ILE A 176 15.37 -7.58 4.55
CA ILE A 176 14.96 -8.84 5.20
C ILE A 176 15.89 -10.01 4.83
N GLN A 177 16.46 -10.01 3.62
CA GLN A 177 17.35 -11.08 3.16
C GLN A 177 18.68 -11.15 3.92
N ALA A 178 19.18 -10.01 4.41
CA ALA A 178 20.44 -9.93 5.15
C ALA A 178 20.29 -10.38 6.62
N LEU A 179 19.05 -10.51 7.13
CA LEU A 179 18.81 -10.90 8.51
C LEU A 179 19.25 -12.35 8.78
N PRO A 180 19.85 -12.64 9.95
CA PRO A 180 20.23 -14.00 10.37
C PRO A 180 19.01 -14.79 10.86
N LEU A 181 17.98 -14.89 10.03
CA LEU A 181 16.72 -15.57 10.32
C LEU A 181 16.50 -16.76 9.38
N PRO A 182 15.81 -17.82 9.83
CA PRO A 182 15.31 -18.88 8.95
C PRO A 182 14.42 -18.35 7.83
N MET A 183 14.42 -19.02 6.67
CA MET A 183 13.67 -18.59 5.47
C MET A 183 12.18 -18.38 5.73
N ARG A 184 11.56 -19.26 6.51
CA ARG A 184 10.14 -19.14 6.91
C ARG A 184 9.83 -17.82 7.62
N LEU A 185 10.74 -17.33 8.46
CA LEU A 185 10.57 -16.03 9.13
C LEU A 185 10.83 -14.87 8.16
N LYS A 186 11.76 -15.01 7.22
CA LYS A 186 11.96 -14.02 6.16
C LYS A 186 10.73 -13.87 5.27
N GLU A 187 10.08 -14.98 4.93
CA GLU A 187 8.81 -14.99 4.17
C GLU A 187 7.69 -14.30 4.97
N PHE A 188 7.56 -14.61 6.26
CA PHE A 188 6.61 -13.94 7.15
C PHE A 188 6.81 -12.42 7.25
N LEU A 189 8.06 -11.95 7.22
CA LEU A 189 8.37 -10.52 7.18
C LEU A 189 8.01 -9.90 5.82
N LYS A 190 8.25 -10.60 4.71
CA LYS A 190 7.89 -10.12 3.36
C LYS A 190 6.38 -10.01 3.14
N GLU A 191 5.59 -10.80 3.86
CA GLU A 191 4.13 -10.73 3.78
C GLU A 191 3.52 -9.40 4.26
N TYR A 192 4.29 -8.59 4.99
CA TYR A 192 3.89 -7.26 5.45
C TYR A 192 5.14 -6.44 5.78
N GLN A 193 5.49 -5.51 4.90
CA GLN A 193 6.74 -4.73 4.97
C GLN A 193 6.59 -3.35 5.65
N TYR A 194 5.42 -3.06 6.21
CA TYR A 194 5.09 -1.75 6.77
C TYR A 194 5.41 -1.64 8.28
N GLN A 195 5.51 -0.40 8.76
CA GLN A 195 5.92 -0.01 10.12
C GLN A 195 4.75 0.35 11.05
N VAL A 196 3.52 0.27 10.54
CA VAL A 196 2.27 0.63 11.21
C VAL A 196 1.38 -0.58 11.44
#